data_AF-A0A0G0B0R6-F1
#
_entry.id   AF-A0A0G0B0R6-F1
#
_cell.length_a   1.000
_cell.length_b   1.000
_cell.length_c   1.000
_cell.angle_alpha   90.00
_cell.angle_beta   90.00
_cell.angle_gamma   90.00
#
_symmetry.space_group_name_H-M   'P 1'
#
loop_
_entity.id
_entity.type
_entity.pdbx_description
1 polymer ?
#
loop_
_entity_poly.entity_id
_entity_poly.type
_entity_poly.pdbx_seq_one_letter_code
_entity_poly.pdbx_strand_id
1 'polypeptide(L)'
;MIESKEDIAHYQQRNSKGRFTKLNLVHVKHKSEIETYMNRKKNPLPPNLAVSMVAKDVRFQHEREKKHELSREDSLTGLNNRRFVFGDESKPNPSGELRRLFLEAKREGKPLSVLMMDIDLFKYVNDTYGHEAGDFVLKELANLFKDQIRETDVIARIGGEEFLLILQNTDLDGAKKLAEKIRAVVENKNLNPDEKENTPNKITISAGVSTFTKGSKKINLETDLLISADQAMYYAKKAGRNRVWVTDESILNNGKIGFDFHDALIERKKLSKLQVLLNKLRRK
;
A
#
# COMPACT_ATOMS: atom_id res chain seq x y z
N MET A 1 11.37 -1.08 -30.74
CA MET A 1 12.64 -0.53 -31.27
C MET A 1 13.19 0.40 -30.20
N ILE A 2 14.43 0.18 -29.74
CA ILE A 2 15.13 1.04 -28.79
C ILE A 2 16.30 1.64 -29.56
N GLU A 3 16.30 2.96 -29.67
CA GLU A 3 17.32 3.80 -30.27
C GLU A 3 18.26 4.31 -29.17
N SER A 4 19.48 3.76 -29.09
CA SER A 4 20.74 4.50 -28.88
C SER A 4 21.92 3.52 -28.71
N LYS A 5 23.10 3.92 -29.19
CA LYS A 5 24.27 3.08 -29.49
C LYS A 5 25.39 3.12 -28.45
N GLU A 6 25.20 3.76 -27.30
CA GLU A 6 26.32 4.15 -26.44
C GLU A 6 26.20 3.52 -25.06
N ASP A 7 26.96 2.42 -24.87
CA ASP A 7 27.70 2.06 -23.64
C ASP A 7 28.18 0.60 -23.73
N ILE A 8 29.14 0.34 -24.64
CA ILE A 8 29.83 -0.95 -24.78
C ILE A 8 31.23 -0.81 -24.18
N ALA A 9 31.45 -1.34 -22.98
CA ALA A 9 32.80 -1.47 -22.43
C ALA A 9 33.48 -2.73 -23.02
N HIS A 10 34.53 -2.54 -23.82
CA HIS A 10 35.31 -3.62 -24.41
C HIS A 10 36.39 -4.11 -23.44
N TYR A 11 36.35 -5.39 -23.06
CA TYR A 11 37.46 -6.07 -22.38
C TYR A 11 38.10 -7.09 -23.33
N GLN A 12 39.43 -7.02 -23.50
CA GLN A 12 40.18 -7.93 -24.35
C GLN A 12 40.93 -8.95 -23.49
N GLN A 13 40.80 -10.24 -23.83
CA GLN A 13 41.56 -11.29 -23.15
C GLN A 13 42.25 -12.22 -24.15
N ARG A 14 43.48 -12.65 -23.83
CA ARG A 14 44.22 -13.64 -24.61
C ARG A 14 43.73 -15.04 -24.26
N ASN A 15 43.31 -15.81 -25.27
CA ASN A 15 43.06 -17.23 -25.10
C ASN A 15 44.37 -18.03 -24.99
N SER A 16 44.28 -19.33 -24.69
CA SER A 16 45.43 -20.24 -24.53
C SER A 16 46.32 -20.39 -25.78
N LYS A 17 45.90 -19.82 -26.92
CA LYS A 17 46.67 -19.74 -28.18
C LYS A 17 47.13 -18.32 -28.51
N GLY A 18 47.07 -17.39 -27.55
CA GLY A 18 47.56 -16.00 -27.68
C GLY A 18 46.67 -15.06 -28.51
N ARG A 19 45.49 -15.49 -28.97
CA ARG A 19 44.55 -14.64 -29.74
C ARG A 19 43.62 -13.87 -28.81
N PHE A 20 43.37 -12.61 -29.14
CA PHE A 20 42.42 -11.76 -28.43
C PHE A 20 40.99 -12.17 -28.75
N THR A 21 40.22 -12.54 -27.71
CA THR A 21 38.76 -12.71 -27.80
C THR A 21 38.07 -11.49 -27.24
N LYS A 22 37.19 -10.88 -28.04
CA LYS A 22 36.41 -9.69 -27.70
C LYS A 22 35.15 -10.15 -26.94
N LEU A 23 35.02 -9.84 -25.65
CA LEU A 23 33.76 -10.06 -24.93
C LEU A 23 32.92 -8.79 -24.96
N ASN A 24 31.67 -8.90 -25.43
CA ASN A 24 30.69 -7.82 -25.36
C ASN A 24 29.99 -7.89 -24.00
N LEU A 25 30.38 -7.01 -23.08
CA LEU A 25 29.72 -6.83 -21.78
C LEU A 25 28.46 -6.01 -22.00
N VAL A 26 27.29 -6.67 -22.04
CA VAL A 26 26.01 -5.98 -22.14
C VAL A 26 25.53 -5.64 -20.74
N HIS A 27 25.42 -4.34 -20.45
CA HIS A 27 24.74 -3.75 -19.29
C HIS A 27 25.18 -4.30 -17.92
N VAL A 28 26.35 -3.86 -17.45
CA VAL A 28 26.67 -3.93 -16.02
C VAL A 28 26.96 -2.52 -15.54
N LYS A 29 26.02 -1.91 -14.81
CA LYS A 29 26.16 -0.57 -14.22
C LYS A 29 27.26 -0.49 -13.15
N HIS A 30 27.86 -1.60 -12.75
CA HIS A 30 28.88 -1.66 -11.72
C HIS A 30 30.10 -2.48 -12.16
N LYS A 31 30.99 -1.85 -12.95
CA LYS A 31 32.32 -2.38 -13.28
C LYS A 31 33.11 -2.78 -12.02
N SER A 32 32.95 -2.02 -10.94
CA SER A 32 33.56 -2.26 -9.62
C SER A 32 33.09 -3.55 -8.94
N GLU A 33 31.85 -4.01 -9.16
CA GLU A 33 31.33 -5.24 -8.56
C GLU A 33 31.91 -6.49 -9.22
N ILE A 34 32.12 -6.45 -10.54
CA ILE A 34 32.80 -7.52 -11.28
C ILE A 34 34.27 -7.61 -10.81
N GLU A 35 34.96 -6.48 -10.69
CA GLU A 35 36.35 -6.43 -10.21
C GLU A 35 36.45 -6.92 -8.75
N THR A 36 35.48 -6.56 -7.91
CA THR A 36 35.40 -7.05 -6.51
C THR A 36 35.14 -8.55 -6.44
N TYR A 37 34.28 -9.10 -7.30
CA TYR A 37 34.01 -10.53 -7.39
C TYR A 37 35.26 -11.32 -7.83
N MET A 38 35.97 -10.82 -8.84
CA MET A 38 37.21 -11.44 -9.34
C MET A 38 38.35 -11.42 -8.31
N ASN A 39 38.41 -10.37 -7.47
CA ASN A 39 39.48 -10.18 -6.47
C ASN A 39 39.25 -10.94 -5.15
N ARG A 40 38.02 -11.42 -4.85
CA ARG A 40 37.68 -12.03 -3.54
C ARG A 40 37.88 -13.56 -3.44
N LYS A 41 38.20 -14.28 -4.53
CA LYS A 41 38.41 -15.74 -4.48
C LYS A 41 39.84 -16.16 -4.85
N LYS A 42 40.44 -17.02 -4.02
CA LYS A 42 41.76 -17.67 -4.22
C LYS A 42 41.90 -18.45 -5.54
N ASN A 43 40.79 -18.74 -6.22
CA ASN A 43 40.74 -19.28 -7.59
C ASN A 43 39.69 -18.49 -8.37
N PRO A 44 40.08 -17.56 -9.26
CA PRO A 44 39.13 -16.82 -10.07
C PRO A 44 38.44 -17.78 -11.05
N LEU A 45 37.12 -17.68 -11.16
CA LEU A 45 36.37 -18.42 -12.17
C LEU A 45 36.85 -18.01 -13.57
N PRO A 46 36.80 -18.92 -14.56
CA PRO A 46 36.97 -18.56 -15.95
C PRO A 46 36.11 -17.32 -16.29
N PRO A 47 36.67 -16.28 -16.91
CA PRO A 47 36.00 -14.99 -17.13
C PRO A 47 34.64 -15.09 -17.82
N ASN A 48 34.48 -16.04 -18.74
CA ASN A 48 33.19 -16.38 -19.35
C ASN A 48 32.15 -16.89 -18.34
N LEU A 49 32.57 -17.65 -17.33
CA LEU A 49 31.71 -18.15 -16.25
C LEU A 49 31.36 -17.02 -15.25
N ALA A 50 32.32 -16.14 -14.94
CA ALA A 50 32.09 -14.97 -14.08
C ALA A 50 31.07 -14.00 -14.70
N VAL A 51 31.23 -13.68 -16.00
CA VAL A 51 30.27 -12.85 -16.75
C VAL A 51 28.89 -13.53 -16.81
N SER A 52 28.83 -14.86 -17.01
CA SER A 52 27.57 -15.59 -17.00
C SER A 52 26.85 -15.53 -15.65
N MET A 53 27.58 -15.64 -14.54
CA MET A 53 27.03 -15.52 -13.19
C MET A 53 26.52 -14.11 -12.90
N VAL A 54 27.31 -13.07 -13.16
CA VAL A 54 26.87 -11.68 -12.95
C VAL A 54 25.65 -11.34 -13.82
N ALA A 55 25.63 -11.79 -15.08
CA ALA A 55 24.48 -11.59 -15.97
C ALA A 55 23.24 -12.38 -15.53
N LYS A 56 23.39 -13.50 -14.82
CA LYS A 56 22.27 -14.24 -14.21
C LYS A 56 21.77 -13.52 -12.96
N ASP A 57 22.66 -13.05 -12.10
CA ASP A 57 22.29 -12.32 -10.89
C ASP A 57 21.57 -11.02 -11.23
N VAL A 58 22.10 -10.21 -12.15
CA VAL A 58 21.44 -8.97 -12.61
C VAL A 58 20.07 -9.26 -13.21
N ARG A 59 19.94 -10.32 -14.03
CA ARG A 59 18.64 -10.75 -14.58
C ARG A 59 17.67 -11.17 -13.47
N PHE A 60 18.15 -11.95 -12.51
CA PHE A 60 17.34 -12.40 -11.38
C PHE A 60 16.88 -11.24 -10.50
N GLN A 61 17.74 -10.26 -10.25
CA GLN A 61 17.36 -9.03 -9.54
C GLN A 61 16.32 -8.24 -10.34
N HIS A 62 16.54 -8.07 -11.63
CA HIS A 62 15.59 -7.36 -12.49
C HIS A 62 14.22 -8.06 -12.59
N GLU A 63 14.20 -9.39 -12.63
CA GLU A 63 12.97 -10.18 -12.59
C GLU A 63 12.27 -10.10 -11.24
N ARG A 64 13.03 -10.10 -10.13
CA ARG A 64 12.49 -9.88 -8.79
C ARG A 64 11.90 -8.48 -8.65
N GLU A 65 12.60 -7.45 -9.10
CA GLU A 65 12.12 -6.06 -9.10
C GLU A 65 10.82 -5.95 -9.90
N LYS A 66 10.78 -6.50 -11.12
CA LYS A 66 9.53 -6.56 -11.92
C LYS A 66 8.42 -7.33 -11.22
N LYS A 67 8.73 -8.45 -10.58
CA LYS A 67 7.73 -9.23 -9.83
C LYS A 67 7.21 -8.45 -8.62
N HIS A 68 8.06 -7.69 -7.94
CA HIS A 68 7.68 -6.78 -6.87
C HIS A 68 6.81 -5.62 -7.40
N GLU A 69 7.17 -5.02 -8.54
CA GLU A 69 6.38 -3.95 -9.19
C GLU A 69 4.99 -4.43 -9.63
N LEU A 70 4.89 -5.69 -10.05
CA LEU A 70 3.64 -6.32 -10.45
C LEU A 70 2.89 -7.00 -9.28
N SER A 71 3.46 -6.99 -8.08
CA SER A 71 2.86 -7.64 -6.91
C SER A 71 1.50 -7.03 -6.58
N ARG A 72 0.57 -7.88 -6.17
CA ARG A 72 -0.74 -7.50 -5.64
C ARG A 72 -0.77 -7.53 -4.10
N GLU A 73 0.32 -7.94 -3.47
CA GLU A 73 0.47 -8.02 -2.03
C GLU A 73 1.50 -7.01 -1.52
N ASP A 74 1.30 -6.55 -0.29
CA ASP A 74 2.22 -5.71 0.46
C ASP A 74 3.34 -6.58 1.02
N SER A 75 4.59 -6.25 0.70
CA SER A 75 5.74 -7.09 1.03
C SER A 75 6.04 -7.19 2.52
N LEU A 76 5.56 -6.24 3.33
CA LEU A 76 5.80 -6.24 4.78
C LEU A 76 4.76 -7.06 5.53
N THR A 77 3.48 -6.86 5.19
CA THR A 77 2.34 -7.38 5.94
C THR A 77 1.70 -8.62 5.31
N GLY A 78 1.99 -8.92 4.03
CA GLY A 78 1.32 -9.98 3.28
C GLY A 78 -0.18 -9.75 3.12
N LEU A 79 -0.66 -8.50 3.28
CA LEU A 79 -2.01 -8.11 2.92
C LEU A 79 -2.07 -7.77 1.43
N ASN A 80 -3.29 -7.61 0.89
CA ASN A 80 -3.44 -6.98 -0.41
C ASN A 80 -2.84 -5.57 -0.37
N ASN A 81 -2.25 -5.15 -1.49
CA ASN A 81 -1.70 -3.80 -1.60
C ASN A 81 -2.66 -2.85 -2.32
N ARG A 82 -2.25 -1.59 -2.39
CA ARG A 82 -2.93 -0.55 -3.16
C ARG A 82 -3.30 -0.95 -4.60
N ARG A 83 -2.40 -1.63 -5.30
CA ARG A 83 -2.59 -2.07 -6.70
C ARG A 83 -3.64 -3.17 -6.81
N PHE A 84 -3.78 -4.03 -5.81
CA PHE A 84 -4.88 -5.01 -5.75
C PHE A 84 -6.25 -4.30 -5.70
N VAL A 85 -6.37 -3.32 -4.81
CA VAL A 85 -7.62 -2.59 -4.54
C VAL A 85 -8.03 -1.70 -5.71
N PHE A 86 -7.12 -0.86 -6.20
CA PHE A 86 -7.45 0.17 -7.18
C PHE A 86 -7.09 -0.22 -8.61
N GLY A 87 -6.25 -1.25 -8.81
CA GLY A 87 -5.75 -1.64 -10.12
C GLY A 87 -4.49 -0.88 -10.49
N ASP A 88 -4.08 -1.02 -11.76
CA ASP A 88 -2.91 -0.35 -12.29
C ASP A 88 -3.19 1.11 -12.61
N GLU A 89 -2.92 2.00 -11.66
CA GLU A 89 -3.18 3.45 -11.76
C GLU A 89 -2.46 4.16 -12.94
N SER A 90 -1.51 3.49 -13.61
CA SER A 90 -0.91 3.98 -14.85
C SER A 90 -1.84 3.88 -16.06
N LYS A 91 -2.89 3.05 -15.97
CA LYS A 91 -3.86 2.82 -17.05
C LYS A 91 -5.01 3.84 -16.97
N PRO A 92 -5.65 4.17 -18.12
CA PRO A 92 -6.75 5.13 -18.17
C PRO A 92 -7.98 4.73 -17.33
N ASN A 93 -8.24 3.43 -17.19
CA ASN A 93 -9.37 2.88 -16.45
C ASN A 93 -8.88 1.73 -15.57
N PRO A 94 -8.22 2.02 -14.45
CA PRO A 94 -7.73 0.98 -13.57
C PRO A 94 -8.93 0.27 -12.94
N SER A 95 -8.91 -1.06 -13.03
CA SER A 95 -9.96 -1.92 -12.47
C SER A 95 -9.33 -2.83 -11.44
N GLY A 96 -9.38 -2.40 -10.19
CA GLY A 96 -9.02 -3.22 -9.03
C GLY A 96 -10.25 -3.87 -8.39
N GLU A 97 -10.00 -4.50 -7.25
CA GLU A 97 -11.01 -5.28 -6.56
C GLU A 97 -12.20 -4.44 -6.06
N LEU A 98 -11.95 -3.20 -5.65
CA LEU A 98 -13.02 -2.31 -5.19
C LEU A 98 -14.04 -2.03 -6.29
N ARG A 99 -13.58 -1.74 -7.52
CA ARG A 99 -14.46 -1.49 -8.66
C ARG A 99 -15.27 -2.74 -9.01
N ARG A 100 -14.62 -3.91 -9.00
CA ARG A 100 -15.27 -5.20 -9.26
C ARG A 100 -16.42 -5.43 -8.27
N LEU A 101 -16.14 -5.31 -6.97
CA LEU A 101 -17.12 -5.50 -5.89
C LEU A 101 -18.23 -4.45 -5.89
N PHE A 102 -17.92 -3.20 -6.21
CA PHE A 102 -18.91 -2.13 -6.31
C PHE A 102 -19.92 -2.39 -7.44
N LEU A 103 -19.44 -2.81 -8.62
CA LEU A 103 -20.32 -3.14 -9.75
C LEU A 103 -21.18 -4.37 -9.45
N GLU A 104 -20.62 -5.37 -8.77
CA GLU A 104 -21.35 -6.56 -8.30
C GLU A 104 -22.46 -6.19 -7.31
N ALA A 105 -22.13 -5.42 -6.27
CA ALA A 105 -23.10 -4.93 -5.29
C ALA A 105 -24.22 -4.09 -5.94
N LYS A 106 -23.86 -3.21 -6.88
CA LYS A 106 -24.82 -2.38 -7.62
C LYS A 106 -25.77 -3.21 -8.48
N ARG A 107 -25.25 -4.25 -9.16
CA ARG A 107 -26.05 -5.17 -9.98
C ARG A 107 -26.99 -6.02 -9.12
N GLU A 108 -26.50 -6.53 -8.00
CA GLU A 108 -27.27 -7.42 -7.12
C GLU A 108 -28.19 -6.66 -6.15
N GLY A 109 -28.00 -5.34 -6.03
CA GLY A 109 -28.75 -4.52 -5.09
C GLY A 109 -28.40 -4.78 -3.64
N LYS A 110 -27.20 -5.31 -3.37
CA LYS A 110 -26.72 -5.61 -2.02
C LYS A 110 -25.84 -4.47 -1.49
N PRO A 111 -25.78 -4.27 -0.16
CA PRO A 111 -24.94 -3.24 0.40
C PRO A 111 -23.45 -3.60 0.29
N LEU A 112 -22.61 -2.59 0.07
CA LEU A 112 -21.15 -2.70 0.10
C LEU A 112 -20.60 -1.63 1.02
N SER A 113 -19.89 -2.03 2.06
CA SER A 113 -19.30 -1.10 3.01
C SER A 113 -17.79 -1.06 2.89
N VAL A 114 -17.19 0.09 3.18
CA VAL A 114 -15.74 0.23 3.31
C VAL A 114 -15.38 0.87 4.63
N LEU A 115 -14.27 0.42 5.22
CA LEU A 115 -13.67 1.01 6.41
C LEU A 115 -12.29 1.52 6.02
N MET A 116 -12.09 2.82 6.09
CA MET A 116 -10.77 3.43 6.02
C MET A 116 -10.20 3.50 7.44
N MET A 117 -9.00 2.97 7.65
CA MET A 117 -8.36 2.93 8.97
C MET A 117 -6.95 3.46 8.89
N ASP A 118 -6.53 4.17 9.93
CA ASP A 118 -5.20 4.73 10.05
C ASP A 118 -4.71 4.64 11.50
N ILE A 119 -3.48 4.19 11.69
CA ILE A 119 -2.85 4.02 13.00
C ILE A 119 -2.55 5.38 13.61
N ASP A 120 -3.11 5.62 14.79
CA ASP A 120 -2.94 6.88 15.47
C ASP A 120 -1.51 7.08 15.94
N LEU A 121 -0.95 8.25 15.59
CA LEU A 121 0.40 8.66 16.00
C LEU A 121 1.49 7.68 15.56
N PHE A 122 1.33 6.97 14.44
CA PHE A 122 2.32 5.97 13.98
C PHE A 122 3.72 6.57 13.75
N LYS A 123 3.81 7.83 13.30
CA LYS A 123 5.08 8.54 13.23
C LYS A 123 5.81 8.61 14.58
N TYR A 124 5.08 8.80 15.69
CA TYR A 124 5.68 8.80 17.03
C TYR A 124 6.29 7.44 17.37
N VAL A 125 5.66 6.33 16.96
CA VAL A 125 6.22 4.99 17.15
C VAL A 125 7.57 4.86 16.44
N ASN A 126 7.62 5.23 15.16
CA ASN A 126 8.86 5.18 14.38
C ASN A 126 9.94 6.10 14.95
N ASP A 127 9.58 7.32 15.34
CA ASP A 127 10.52 8.31 15.85
C ASP A 127 11.07 7.93 17.24
N THR A 128 10.29 7.20 18.04
CA THR A 128 10.65 6.83 19.41
C THR A 128 11.38 5.48 19.47
N TYR A 129 10.92 4.49 18.71
CA TYR A 129 11.37 3.09 18.82
C TYR A 129 12.07 2.59 17.54
N GLY A 130 12.17 3.43 16.52
CA GLY A 130 12.77 3.08 15.23
C GLY A 130 11.81 2.40 14.27
N HIS A 131 12.25 2.26 13.02
CA HIS A 131 11.43 1.71 11.94
C HIS A 131 11.12 0.22 12.11
N GLU A 132 12.02 -0.56 12.73
CA GLU A 132 11.77 -1.98 12.99
C GLU A 132 10.57 -2.20 13.93
N ALA A 133 10.40 -1.31 14.92
CA ALA A 133 9.26 -1.30 15.81
C ALA A 133 7.96 -0.93 15.06
N GLY A 134 8.01 0.06 14.16
CA GLY A 134 6.88 0.38 13.29
C GLY A 134 6.48 -0.81 12.41
N ASP A 135 7.46 -1.49 11.83
CA ASP A 135 7.25 -2.68 11.01
C ASP A 135 6.63 -3.84 11.79
N PHE A 136 7.05 -4.04 13.04
CA PHE A 136 6.42 -5.00 13.96
C PHE A 136 4.93 -4.67 14.18
N VAL A 137 4.62 -3.42 14.53
CA VAL A 137 3.23 -2.98 14.75
C VAL A 137 2.36 -3.21 13.50
N LEU A 138 2.88 -2.88 12.33
CA LEU A 138 2.16 -3.08 11.06
C LEU A 138 1.86 -4.55 10.78
N LYS A 139 2.80 -5.47 11.08
CA LYS A 139 2.61 -6.92 10.91
C LYS A 139 1.58 -7.46 11.90
N GLU A 140 1.67 -7.07 13.17
CA GLU A 140 0.73 -7.51 14.19
C GLU A 140 -0.70 -7.05 13.88
N LEU A 141 -0.87 -5.79 13.47
CA LEU A 141 -2.17 -5.26 13.06
C LEU A 141 -2.71 -5.97 11.83
N ALA A 142 -1.86 -6.28 10.84
CA ALA A 142 -2.28 -7.02 9.66
C ALA A 142 -2.85 -8.41 9.99
N ASN A 143 -2.18 -9.15 10.89
CA ASN A 143 -2.67 -10.45 11.36
C ASN A 143 -3.97 -10.30 12.15
N LEU A 144 -4.01 -9.34 13.07
CA LEU A 144 -5.20 -9.02 13.86
C LEU A 144 -6.40 -8.72 12.95
N PHE A 145 -6.23 -7.90 11.91
CA PHE A 145 -7.30 -7.57 10.97
C PHE A 145 -7.79 -8.80 10.19
N LYS A 146 -6.88 -9.67 9.73
CA LYS A 146 -7.25 -10.93 9.07
C LYS A 146 -8.14 -11.81 9.96
N ASP A 147 -7.83 -11.88 11.26
CA ASP A 147 -8.60 -12.68 12.23
C ASP A 147 -9.99 -12.10 12.55
N GLN A 148 -10.23 -10.82 12.24
CA GLN A 148 -11.51 -10.16 12.52
C GLN A 148 -12.52 -10.23 11.37
N ILE A 149 -12.11 -10.63 10.17
CA ILE A 149 -12.93 -10.54 8.96
C ILE A 149 -13.26 -11.91 8.38
N ARG A 150 -14.23 -11.96 7.46
CA ARG A 150 -14.61 -13.19 6.74
C ARG A 150 -13.69 -13.38 5.54
N GLU A 151 -13.61 -14.60 5.01
CA GLU A 151 -12.87 -14.88 3.77
C GLU A 151 -13.36 -14.06 2.57
N THR A 152 -14.65 -13.68 2.56
CA THR A 152 -15.24 -12.85 1.50
C THR A 152 -14.83 -11.38 1.60
N ASP A 153 -14.37 -10.93 2.77
CA ASP A 153 -14.01 -9.54 2.99
C ASP A 153 -12.57 -9.29 2.51
N VAL A 154 -12.32 -8.09 2.02
CA VAL A 154 -10.98 -7.70 1.56
C VAL A 154 -10.34 -6.81 2.60
N ILE A 155 -9.12 -7.13 3.01
CA ILE A 155 -8.23 -6.23 3.75
C ILE A 155 -7.01 -5.90 2.88
N ALA A 156 -6.65 -4.63 2.86
CA ALA A 156 -5.48 -4.15 2.16
C ALA A 156 -4.73 -3.07 2.94
N ARG A 157 -3.40 -3.05 2.81
CA ARG A 157 -2.56 -1.90 3.19
C ARG A 157 -2.39 -1.01 1.97
N ILE A 158 -2.96 0.19 2.01
CA ILE A 158 -3.02 1.12 0.87
C ILE A 158 -2.03 2.28 0.96
N GLY A 159 -1.40 2.45 2.13
CA GLY A 159 -0.44 3.48 2.46
C GLY A 159 0.56 3.02 3.53
N GLY A 160 1.29 3.97 4.12
CA GLY A 160 2.31 3.66 5.13
C GLY A 160 1.68 3.06 6.39
N GLU A 161 0.70 3.75 6.95
CA GLU A 161 -0.07 3.35 8.14
C GLU A 161 -1.58 3.22 7.88
N GLU A 162 -1.96 3.23 6.59
CA GLU A 162 -3.34 3.26 6.12
C GLU A 162 -3.79 1.88 5.62
N PHE A 163 -4.93 1.43 6.12
CA PHE A 163 -5.58 0.17 5.78
C PHE A 163 -7.00 0.40 5.26
N LEU A 164 -7.44 -0.44 4.34
CA LEU A 164 -8.79 -0.44 3.78
C LEU A 164 -9.42 -1.82 3.95
N LEU A 165 -10.59 -1.88 4.58
CA LEU A 165 -11.48 -3.04 4.50
C LEU A 165 -12.60 -2.78 3.50
N ILE A 166 -12.96 -3.82 2.74
CA ILE A 166 -14.15 -3.85 1.88
C ILE A 166 -15.01 -5.02 2.35
N LEU A 167 -16.23 -4.72 2.78
CA LEU A 167 -17.17 -5.67 3.37
C LEU A 167 -18.32 -5.92 2.40
N GLN A 168 -18.38 -7.12 1.85
CA GLN A 168 -19.45 -7.52 0.95
C GLN A 168 -20.73 -7.78 1.73
N ASN A 169 -21.88 -7.42 1.15
CA ASN A 169 -23.20 -7.71 1.70
C ASN A 169 -23.38 -7.26 3.15
N THR A 170 -22.74 -6.13 3.49
CA THR A 170 -22.73 -5.59 4.86
C THR A 170 -23.23 -4.15 4.81
N ASP A 171 -24.30 -3.88 5.56
CA ASP A 171 -24.87 -2.55 5.70
C ASP A 171 -24.06 -1.67 6.66
N LEU A 172 -24.50 -0.41 6.85
CA LEU A 172 -23.79 0.57 7.66
C LEU A 172 -23.70 0.16 9.13
N ASP A 173 -24.76 -0.43 9.69
CA ASP A 173 -24.78 -0.86 11.09
C ASP A 173 -23.82 -2.04 11.32
N GLY A 174 -23.86 -3.05 10.44
CA GLY A 174 -22.93 -4.17 10.48
C GLY A 174 -21.47 -3.72 10.31
N ALA A 175 -21.21 -2.82 9.38
CA ALA A 175 -19.88 -2.27 9.13
C ALA A 175 -19.37 -1.45 10.33
N LYS A 176 -20.23 -0.62 10.94
CA LYS A 176 -19.90 0.16 12.14
C LYS A 176 -19.59 -0.76 13.32
N LYS A 177 -20.39 -1.81 13.54
CA LYS A 177 -20.16 -2.79 14.61
C LYS A 177 -18.81 -3.49 14.44
N LEU A 178 -18.46 -3.90 13.21
CA LEU A 178 -17.16 -4.50 12.93
C LEU A 178 -16.02 -3.49 13.13
N ALA A 179 -16.18 -2.24 12.68
CA ALA A 179 -15.19 -1.19 12.89
C ALA A 179 -14.91 -0.95 14.38
N GLU A 180 -15.96 -0.87 15.21
CA GLU A 180 -15.82 -0.68 16.66
C GLU A 180 -15.18 -1.90 17.33
N LYS A 181 -15.53 -3.11 16.89
CA LYS A 181 -14.89 -4.35 17.34
C LYS A 181 -13.39 -4.31 17.05
N ILE A 182 -13.00 -4.01 15.81
CA ILE A 182 -11.58 -3.93 15.41
C ILE A 182 -10.86 -2.87 16.25
N ARG A 183 -11.44 -1.66 16.37
CA ARG A 183 -10.87 -0.56 17.17
C ARG A 183 -10.61 -0.99 18.61
N ALA A 184 -11.61 -1.60 19.26
CA ALA A 184 -11.49 -2.07 20.63
C ALA A 184 -10.46 -3.21 20.78
N VAL A 185 -10.37 -4.12 19.81
CA VAL A 185 -9.36 -5.20 19.83
C VAL A 185 -7.95 -4.62 19.70
N VAL A 186 -7.75 -3.63 18.83
CA VAL A 186 -6.45 -2.93 18.69
C VAL A 186 -6.07 -2.20 19.97
N GLU A 187 -6.98 -1.40 20.53
CA GLU A 187 -6.74 -0.65 21.77
C GLU A 187 -6.37 -1.55 22.97
N ASN A 188 -6.89 -2.77 23.00
CA ASN A 188 -6.64 -3.73 24.07
C ASN A 188 -5.46 -4.68 23.79
N LYS A 189 -4.96 -4.73 22.54
CA LYS A 189 -3.79 -5.54 22.20
C LYS A 189 -2.55 -4.84 22.73
N ASN A 190 -1.72 -5.58 23.46
CA ASN A 190 -0.39 -5.11 23.81
C ASN A 190 0.50 -5.18 22.57
N LEU A 191 0.73 -4.03 21.93
CA LEU A 191 1.58 -3.86 20.74
C LEU A 191 2.90 -3.16 21.08
N ASN A 192 3.37 -3.28 22.33
CA ASN A 192 4.60 -2.63 22.78
C ASN A 192 5.83 -3.26 22.12
N PRO A 193 6.61 -2.50 21.33
CA PRO A 193 7.80 -3.03 20.66
C PRO A 193 8.93 -3.45 21.61
N ASP A 194 8.94 -2.89 22.82
CA ASP A 194 10.03 -3.04 23.80
C ASP A 194 9.72 -4.04 24.94
N GLU A 195 8.55 -4.70 24.94
CA GLU A 195 8.03 -5.56 26.02
C GLU A 195 7.99 -4.94 27.44
N LYS A 196 8.44 -3.69 27.60
CA LYS A 196 8.39 -2.97 28.88
C LYS A 196 6.93 -2.66 29.22
N GLU A 197 6.51 -3.10 30.40
CA GLU A 197 5.13 -2.96 30.92
C GLU A 197 4.63 -1.51 31.08
N ASN A 198 5.45 -0.49 30.81
CA ASN A 198 5.16 0.92 31.15
C ASN A 198 5.42 1.93 30.01
N THR A 199 5.23 1.56 28.75
CA THR A 199 5.15 2.59 27.68
C THR A 199 3.80 3.32 27.76
N PRO A 200 3.80 4.65 27.89
CA PRO A 200 2.59 5.42 28.23
C PRO A 200 1.54 5.52 27.12
N ASN A 201 1.85 5.12 25.88
CA ASN A 201 0.96 5.30 24.73
C ASN A 201 0.58 3.96 24.10
N LYS A 202 -0.68 3.54 24.33
CA LYS A 202 -1.29 2.42 23.61
C LYS A 202 -1.40 2.75 22.13
N ILE A 203 -1.16 1.75 21.28
CA ILE A 203 -1.43 1.85 19.85
C ILE A 203 -2.95 1.80 19.64
N THR A 204 -3.50 2.79 18.96
CA THR A 204 -4.92 2.85 18.60
C THR A 204 -5.10 3.13 17.11
N ILE A 205 -6.32 2.97 16.61
CA ILE A 205 -6.68 3.34 15.24
C ILE A 205 -7.86 4.30 15.24
N SER A 206 -7.87 5.18 14.24
CA SER A 206 -9.05 5.94 13.85
C SER A 206 -9.64 5.35 12.59
N ALA A 207 -10.95 5.16 12.55
CA ALA A 207 -11.63 4.55 11.41
C ALA A 207 -12.80 5.40 10.90
N GLY A 208 -12.99 5.37 9.58
CA GLY A 208 -14.11 5.98 8.89
C GLY A 208 -14.88 4.93 8.10
N VAL A 209 -16.20 4.91 8.26
CA VAL A 209 -17.08 3.93 7.61
C VAL A 209 -18.00 4.62 6.63
N SER A 210 -18.16 4.02 5.46
CA SER A 210 -19.12 4.45 4.45
C SER A 210 -19.74 3.22 3.78
N THR A 211 -21.00 3.33 3.36
CA THR A 211 -21.75 2.22 2.80
C THR A 211 -22.49 2.66 1.54
N PHE A 212 -22.28 1.90 0.47
CA PHE A 212 -23.14 1.93 -0.70
C PHE A 212 -24.39 1.08 -0.45
N THR A 213 -25.55 1.65 -0.77
CA THR A 213 -26.84 0.96 -0.82
C THR A 213 -27.52 1.22 -2.15
N LYS A 214 -28.33 0.27 -2.62
CA LYS A 214 -29.12 0.46 -3.84
C LYS A 214 -30.06 1.65 -3.65
N GLY A 215 -30.00 2.61 -4.56
CA GLY A 215 -30.82 3.83 -4.50
C GLY A 215 -30.17 5.00 -3.75
N SER A 216 -28.93 4.84 -3.26
CA SER A 216 -28.18 5.97 -2.71
C SER A 216 -28.04 7.08 -3.75
N LYS A 217 -28.43 8.31 -3.40
CA LYS A 217 -28.29 9.49 -4.27
C LYS A 217 -26.88 10.07 -4.27
N LYS A 218 -26.10 9.80 -3.21
CA LYS A 218 -24.79 10.41 -2.97
C LYS A 218 -23.62 9.52 -3.40
N ILE A 219 -23.76 8.20 -3.30
CA ILE A 219 -22.71 7.24 -3.69
C ILE A 219 -23.09 6.62 -5.03
N ASN A 220 -22.55 7.19 -6.12
CA ASN A 220 -22.83 6.73 -7.49
C ASN A 220 -21.70 5.87 -8.05
N LEU A 221 -20.47 6.12 -7.57
CA LEU A 221 -19.24 5.45 -7.95
C LEU A 221 -18.50 4.91 -6.73
N GLU A 222 -17.61 3.93 -6.96
CA GLU A 222 -16.71 3.39 -5.94
C GLU A 222 -15.82 4.46 -5.30
N THR A 223 -15.55 5.54 -6.03
CA THR A 223 -14.75 6.67 -5.55
C THR A 223 -15.50 7.52 -4.52
N ASP A 224 -16.82 7.70 -4.67
CA ASP A 224 -17.65 8.44 -3.71
C ASP A 224 -17.68 7.70 -2.37
N LEU A 225 -17.76 6.36 -2.43
CA LEU A 225 -17.72 5.46 -1.26
C LEU A 225 -16.42 5.66 -0.46
N LEU A 226 -15.26 5.68 -1.13
CA LEU A 226 -13.96 5.92 -0.49
C LEU A 226 -13.80 7.34 0.06
N ILE A 227 -14.21 8.37 -0.69
CA ILE A 227 -14.12 9.76 -0.27
C ILE A 227 -14.89 9.96 1.04
N SER A 228 -16.10 9.40 1.09
CA SER A 228 -16.95 9.44 2.27
C SER A 228 -16.29 8.77 3.49
N ALA A 229 -15.66 7.59 3.30
CA ALA A 229 -14.94 6.92 4.38
C ALA A 229 -13.66 7.66 4.84
N ASP A 230 -12.87 8.23 3.91
CA ASP A 230 -11.70 9.06 4.26
C ASP A 230 -12.10 10.29 5.08
N GLN A 231 -13.20 10.94 4.71
CA GLN A 231 -13.75 12.07 5.47
C GLN A 231 -14.19 11.65 6.87
N ALA A 232 -14.90 10.53 7.00
CA ALA A 232 -15.26 9.98 8.30
C ALA A 232 -14.02 9.72 9.16
N MET A 233 -12.99 9.09 8.60
CA MET A 233 -11.74 8.79 9.32
C MET A 233 -11.01 10.08 9.74
N TYR A 234 -11.04 11.11 8.89
CA TYR A 234 -10.51 12.42 9.23
C TYR A 234 -11.24 13.04 10.44
N TYR A 235 -12.58 12.98 10.47
CA TYR A 235 -13.37 13.42 11.63
C TYR A 235 -13.07 12.60 12.88
N ALA A 236 -12.88 11.28 12.76
CA ALA A 236 -12.45 10.44 13.87
C ALA A 236 -11.12 10.95 14.47
N LYS A 237 -10.13 11.27 13.62
CA LYS A 237 -8.85 11.82 14.08
C LYS A 237 -9.00 13.19 14.74
N LYS A 238 -9.79 14.10 14.14
CA LYS A 238 -10.01 15.46 14.67
C LYS A 238 -10.79 15.47 15.98
N ALA A 239 -11.73 14.55 16.16
CA ALA A 239 -12.53 14.47 17.37
C ALA A 239 -11.78 13.83 18.56
N GLY A 240 -10.49 13.50 18.41
CA GLY A 240 -9.64 12.99 19.49
C GLY A 240 -9.11 11.58 19.27
N ARG A 241 -9.15 11.06 18.03
CA ARG A 241 -8.61 9.74 17.64
C ARG A 241 -9.29 8.56 18.38
N ASN A 242 -8.78 7.35 18.17
CA ASN A 242 -9.27 6.12 18.80
C ASN A 242 -10.80 5.99 18.76
N ARG A 243 -11.38 6.14 17.56
CA ARG A 243 -12.83 6.10 17.37
C ARG A 243 -13.22 5.75 15.95
N VAL A 244 -14.46 5.33 15.80
CA VAL A 244 -15.10 5.15 14.52
C VAL A 244 -16.01 6.35 14.25
N TRP A 245 -15.92 6.89 13.05
CA TRP A 245 -16.93 7.81 12.53
C TRP A 245 -17.67 7.16 11.37
N VAL A 246 -18.96 7.46 11.26
CA VAL A 246 -19.79 7.07 10.12
C VAL A 246 -20.21 8.32 9.38
N THR A 247 -20.07 8.33 8.07
CA THR A 247 -20.71 9.36 7.24
C THR A 247 -22.13 8.90 6.94
N ASP A 248 -23.09 9.35 7.75
CA ASP A 248 -24.50 9.17 7.46
C ASP A 248 -24.97 10.17 6.36
N GLU A 249 -25.97 9.77 5.58
CA GLU A 249 -26.62 10.58 4.54
C GLU A 249 -27.08 11.94 5.07
N SER A 250 -27.40 12.01 6.37
CA SER A 250 -27.83 13.20 7.12
C SER A 250 -26.71 14.22 7.39
N ILE A 251 -25.46 13.77 7.60
CA ILE A 251 -24.33 14.64 7.97
C ILE A 251 -23.92 15.55 6.81
N LEU A 252 -24.13 15.08 5.58
CA LEU A 252 -23.89 15.85 4.36
C LEU A 252 -25.05 16.84 4.02
N ASN A 253 -26.20 16.78 4.71
CA ASN A 253 -27.34 17.68 4.46
C ASN A 253 -27.42 18.86 5.44
N ASN A 254 -26.77 18.78 6.60
CA ASN A 254 -26.74 19.90 7.53
C ASN A 254 -25.63 20.88 7.13
N GLY A 255 -25.98 21.86 6.29
CA GLY A 255 -25.20 23.06 5.97
C GLY A 255 -24.91 23.98 7.18
N LYS A 256 -24.67 23.40 8.36
CA LYS A 256 -24.32 24.04 9.63
C LYS A 256 -23.08 23.41 10.30
N ILE A 257 -22.30 22.58 9.60
CA ILE A 257 -20.86 22.46 9.88
C ILE A 257 -20.16 23.38 8.88
N GLY A 258 -20.44 24.67 9.04
CA GLY A 258 -19.75 25.74 8.34
C GLY A 258 -18.39 25.95 8.96
N PHE A 259 -17.46 26.34 8.09
CA PHE A 259 -16.03 26.59 8.30
C PHE A 259 -15.13 25.36 8.14
N ASP A 260 -14.25 25.50 7.14
CA ASP A 260 -13.02 24.73 6.91
C ASP A 260 -13.08 23.53 5.95
N PHE A 261 -14.14 23.33 5.16
CA PHE A 261 -14.11 22.24 4.16
C PHE A 261 -13.26 22.57 2.91
N HIS A 262 -13.20 23.84 2.51
CA HIS A 262 -12.33 24.29 1.41
C HIS A 262 -10.91 24.56 1.93
N ASP A 263 -10.79 25.18 3.10
CA ASP A 263 -9.51 25.53 3.69
C ASP A 263 -8.80 24.34 4.34
N ALA A 264 -9.46 23.32 4.92
CA ALA A 264 -8.79 22.08 5.34
C ALA A 264 -8.38 21.18 4.16
N LEU A 265 -9.09 21.25 3.02
CA LEU A 265 -8.64 20.61 1.77
C LEU A 265 -7.43 21.35 1.18
N ILE A 266 -7.35 22.66 1.36
CA ILE A 266 -6.27 23.54 0.86
C ILE A 266 -5.07 23.60 1.82
N GLU A 267 -5.24 23.51 3.14
CA GLU A 267 -4.16 23.36 4.13
C GLU A 267 -3.51 21.98 3.99
N ARG A 268 -4.29 20.97 3.55
CA ARG A 268 -3.76 19.71 2.99
C ARG A 268 -3.15 19.91 1.57
N LYS A 269 -2.56 21.08 1.28
CA LYS A 269 -1.79 21.46 0.07
C LYS A 269 -0.64 20.50 -0.30
N LYS A 270 -0.46 19.42 0.46
CA LYS A 270 0.37 18.26 0.14
C LYS A 270 -0.40 16.95 0.38
N LEU A 271 -1.41 16.70 -0.45
CA LEU A 271 -1.86 15.38 -0.87
C LEU A 271 -2.20 14.38 0.23
N SER A 272 -3.51 14.20 0.48
CA SER A 272 -3.96 12.82 0.66
C SER A 272 -3.60 12.09 -0.64
N LYS A 273 -2.86 10.98 -0.53
CA LYS A 273 -2.55 10.11 -1.69
C LYS A 273 -3.83 9.65 -2.39
N LEU A 274 -5.00 9.81 -1.76
CA LEU A 274 -6.31 9.56 -2.32
C LEU A 274 -6.81 10.71 -3.20
N GLN A 275 -6.63 12.00 -2.85
CA GLN A 275 -7.11 13.12 -3.68
C GLN A 275 -6.33 13.24 -5.00
N VAL A 276 -5.01 13.03 -4.98
CA VAL A 276 -4.21 12.94 -6.23
C VAL A 276 -4.57 11.72 -7.06
N LEU A 277 -4.90 10.61 -6.40
CA LEU A 277 -5.38 9.42 -7.08
C LEU A 277 -6.75 9.65 -7.73
N LEU A 278 -7.69 10.25 -6.99
CA LEU A 278 -9.03 10.58 -7.45
C LEU A 278 -9.02 11.59 -8.60
N ASN A 279 -8.11 12.57 -8.58
CA ASN A 279 -7.91 13.51 -9.69
C ASN A 279 -7.36 12.84 -10.96
N LYS A 280 -6.62 11.72 -10.84
CA LYS A 280 -6.24 10.89 -11.99
C LYS A 280 -7.41 10.05 -12.51
N LEU A 281 -8.26 9.54 -11.61
CA LEU A 281 -9.44 8.73 -11.93
C LEU A 281 -10.60 9.54 -12.53
N ARG A 282 -10.78 10.81 -12.12
CA ARG A 282 -11.88 11.70 -12.59
C ARG A 282 -11.60 12.45 -13.90
N ARG A 283 -10.35 12.51 -14.36
CA ARG A 283 -9.95 13.27 -15.57
C ARG A 283 -10.12 12.47 -16.89
N LYS A 284 -10.89 11.38 -16.90
CA LYS A 284 -11.24 10.62 -18.12
C LYS A 284 -12.68 10.16 -18.08
#